data_AF-A0A7I7WFR1-F1
#
_entry.id   AF-A0A7I7WFR1-F1
#
_cell.length_a   1.000
_cell.length_b   1.000
_cell.length_c   1.000
_cell.angle_alpha   90.00
_cell.angle_beta   90.00
_cell.angle_gamma   90.00
#
_symmetry.space_group_name_H-M   'P 1'
#
loop_
_entity.id
_entity.type
_entity.pdbx_description
1 polymer ?
#
loop_
_entity_poly.entity_id
_entity_poly.type
_entity_poly.pdbx_seq_one_letter_code
_entity_poly.pdbx_strand_id
1 'polypeptide(L)'
;MPRVVGAAPASTTLLRTMIDAFPHAEIIAAFGQTECSPITCLLRGEDALRKIGSVGTPMLNVETRIVDDQMNDVAPGDVGEIVYLGPLVMKEYWHKPDETAEAFRGGWFHSGDLVRSDGYIYGRPQEGHDHLRWGEHLLRRG
;
A
#
# COMPACT_ATOMS: atom_id res chain seq x y z
N MET A 1 14.29 -21.56 -0.72
CA MET A 1 14.73 -20.33 -0.03
C MET A 1 13.57 -19.86 0.83
N PRO A 2 13.73 -19.73 2.16
CA PRO A 2 12.67 -19.20 3.00
C PRO A 2 12.51 -17.69 2.77
N ARG A 3 11.28 -17.23 2.57
CA ARG A 3 10.91 -15.81 2.49
C ARG A 3 10.06 -15.47 3.70
N VAL A 4 10.27 -14.29 4.27
CA VAL A 4 9.47 -13.77 5.39
C VAL A 4 8.67 -12.58 4.89
N VAL A 5 7.34 -12.64 5.02
CA VAL A 5 6.41 -11.57 4.59
C VAL A 5 5.83 -10.89 5.82
N GLY A 6 5.92 -9.56 5.89
CA GLY A 6 5.29 -8.73 6.92
C GLY A 6 4.15 -7.90 6.33
N ALA A 7 2.99 -7.87 7.01
CA ALA A 7 1.79 -7.16 6.58
C ALA A 7 1.62 -5.75 7.21
N ALA A 8 2.38 -5.44 8.27
CA ALA A 8 2.38 -4.14 8.95
C ALA A 8 3.80 -3.56 8.98
N PRO A 9 3.97 -2.22 9.12
CA PRO A 9 5.29 -1.61 9.22
C PRO A 9 6.03 -2.18 10.43
N ALA A 10 7.09 -2.94 10.18
CA ALA A 10 7.98 -3.41 11.23
C ALA A 10 8.87 -2.25 11.69
N SER A 11 9.10 -2.14 13.01
CA SER A 11 10.08 -1.18 13.52
C SER A 11 11.47 -1.50 12.98
N THR A 12 12.32 -0.49 12.83
CA THR A 12 13.72 -0.67 12.40
C THR A 12 14.45 -1.72 13.23
N THR A 13 14.19 -1.74 14.55
CA THR A 13 14.76 -2.73 15.47
C THR A 13 14.30 -4.13 15.13
N LEU A 14 12.99 -4.34 14.87
CA LEU A 14 12.47 -5.66 14.50
C LEU A 14 13.05 -6.13 13.15
N LEU A 15 13.13 -5.25 12.15
CA LEU A 15 13.74 -5.58 10.86
C LEU A 15 15.19 -6.03 11.02
N ARG A 16 16.00 -5.29 11.81
CA ARG A 16 17.39 -5.68 12.09
C ARG A 16 17.48 -7.03 12.78
N THR A 17 16.68 -7.26 13.83
CA THR A 17 16.65 -8.55 14.54
C THR A 17 16.29 -9.70 13.61
N MET A 18 15.33 -9.52 12.70
CA MET A 18 14.95 -10.55 11.73
C MET A 18 16.07 -10.86 10.75
N ILE A 19 16.80 -9.85 10.28
CA ILE A 19 17.94 -10.04 9.36
C ILE A 19 19.06 -10.79 10.06
N ASP A 20 19.37 -10.43 11.32
CA ASP A 20 20.40 -11.11 12.11
C ASP A 20 20.03 -12.57 12.42
N ALA A 21 18.77 -12.84 12.73
CA ALA A 21 18.27 -14.18 13.04
C ALA A 21 18.14 -15.09 11.80
N PHE A 22 17.86 -14.51 10.63
CA PHE A 22 17.63 -15.24 9.38
C PHE A 22 18.50 -14.69 8.23
N PRO A 23 19.84 -14.87 8.30
CA PRO A 23 20.81 -14.23 7.37
C PRO A 23 20.71 -14.71 5.91
N HIS A 24 19.94 -15.76 5.64
CA HIS A 24 19.70 -16.30 4.30
C HIS A 24 18.26 -16.11 3.82
N ALA A 25 17.40 -15.45 4.61
CA ALA A 25 16.03 -15.17 4.24
C ALA A 25 15.91 -13.78 3.63
N GLU A 26 14.97 -13.64 2.69
CA GLU A 26 14.56 -12.34 2.17
C GLU A 26 13.39 -11.80 3.02
N ILE A 27 13.51 -10.57 3.48
CA ILE A 27 12.40 -9.85 4.12
C ILE A 27 11.66 -9.07 3.05
N ILE A 28 10.36 -9.32 2.95
CA ILE A 28 9.48 -8.66 2.00
C ILE A 28 8.37 -7.95 2.78
N ALA A 29 8.19 -6.65 2.53
CA ALA A 29 7.00 -5.94 2.98
C ALA A 29 5.99 -5.90 1.83
N ALA A 30 4.74 -6.22 2.13
CA ALA A 30 3.65 -6.22 1.16
C ALA A 30 2.57 -5.22 1.58
N PHE A 31 2.02 -4.52 0.60
CA PHE A 31 0.92 -3.59 0.79
C PHE A 31 -0.14 -3.81 -0.29
N GLY A 32 -1.39 -3.59 0.10
CA GLY A 32 -2.55 -3.72 -0.75
C GLY A 32 -3.78 -3.96 0.09
N GLN A 33 -4.87 -4.33 -0.58
CA GLN A 33 -6.18 -4.50 0.04
C GLN A 33 -6.94 -5.62 -0.68
N THR A 34 -7.98 -6.14 -0.03
CA THR A 34 -8.80 -7.25 -0.54
C THR A 34 -9.34 -7.00 -1.95
N GLU A 35 -9.69 -5.76 -2.23
CA GLU A 35 -10.21 -5.24 -3.50
C GLU A 35 -9.17 -5.24 -4.62
N CYS A 36 -7.90 -5.53 -4.32
CA CYS A 36 -6.80 -5.55 -5.28
C CYS A 36 -6.00 -6.86 -5.26
N SER A 37 -6.61 -7.96 -4.80
CA SER A 37 -6.01 -9.31 -4.77
C SER A 37 -4.58 -9.40 -4.18
N PRO A 38 -4.47 -9.58 -2.87
CA PRO A 38 -4.42 -8.53 -1.85
C PRO A 38 -3.16 -7.65 -1.88
N ILE A 39 -2.26 -7.82 -2.86
CA ILE A 39 -0.96 -7.14 -2.88
C ILE A 39 -0.88 -6.26 -4.14
N THR A 40 -0.69 -4.97 -3.92
CA THR A 40 -0.47 -3.96 -4.97
C THR A 40 0.97 -3.47 -5.01
N CYS A 41 1.66 -3.45 -3.86
CA CYS A 41 3.04 -2.99 -3.74
C CYS A 41 3.89 -3.97 -2.94
N LEU A 42 5.18 -4.07 -3.30
CA LEU A 42 6.16 -4.91 -2.62
C LEU A 42 7.47 -4.15 -2.39
N LEU A 43 7.97 -4.20 -1.16
CA LEU A 43 9.35 -3.86 -0.83
C LEU A 43 10.17 -5.13 -0.72
N ARG A 44 11.16 -5.30 -1.59
CA ARG A 44 12.03 -6.48 -1.62
C ARG A 44 13.19 -6.36 -0.63
N GLY A 45 13.82 -7.49 -0.31
CA GLY A 45 14.82 -7.57 0.76
C GLY A 45 16.05 -6.69 0.57
N GLU A 46 16.46 -6.46 -0.68
CA GLU A 46 17.57 -5.54 -1.02
C GLU A 46 17.32 -4.10 -0.55
N ASP A 47 16.04 -3.72 -0.45
CA ASP A 47 15.62 -2.37 -0.08
C ASP A 47 15.00 -2.27 1.30
N ALA A 48 14.70 -3.40 1.96
CA ALA A 48 14.04 -3.45 3.25
C ALA A 48 14.73 -2.59 4.33
N LEU A 49 16.06 -2.52 4.33
CA LEU A 49 16.83 -1.65 5.23
C LEU A 49 17.06 -0.24 4.68
N ARG A 50 17.22 -0.09 3.37
CA ARG A 50 17.53 1.19 2.73
C ARG A 50 16.31 2.12 2.67
N LYS A 51 15.12 1.53 2.64
CA LYS A 51 13.84 2.20 2.43
C LYS A 51 12.86 1.88 3.57
N ILE A 52 13.36 1.94 4.81
CA ILE A 52 12.54 1.73 6.02
C ILE A 52 11.29 2.62 5.97
N GLY A 53 10.14 2.03 6.31
CA GLY A 53 8.84 2.69 6.29
C GLY A 53 8.17 2.75 4.91
N SER A 54 8.85 2.31 3.85
CA SER A 54 8.24 2.15 2.54
C SER A 54 7.43 0.86 2.45
N VAL A 55 6.38 0.90 1.64
CA VAL A 55 5.65 -0.29 1.19
C VAL A 55 6.13 -0.80 -0.17
N GLY A 56 7.20 -0.18 -0.69
CA GLY A 56 7.89 -0.58 -1.90
C GLY A 56 7.32 0.09 -3.15
N THR A 57 7.32 -0.67 -4.24
CA THR A 57 6.88 -0.23 -5.57
C THR A 57 5.72 -1.07 -6.05
N PRO A 58 4.93 -0.58 -7.02
CA PRO A 58 3.83 -1.36 -7.60
C PRO A 58 4.29 -2.72 -8.13
N MET A 59 3.44 -3.72 -7.99
CA MET A 59 3.63 -5.04 -8.57
C MET A 59 3.53 -5.01 -10.09
N LEU A 60 4.06 -6.06 -10.73
CA LEU A 60 3.89 -6.24 -12.17
C LEU A 60 2.40 -6.23 -12.54
N ASN A 61 2.06 -5.52 -13.61
CA ASN A 61 0.70 -5.32 -14.11
C ASN A 61 -0.25 -4.55 -13.15
N VAL A 62 0.29 -3.88 -12.13
CA VAL A 62 -0.47 -2.92 -11.32
C VAL A 62 0.00 -1.52 -11.69
N GLU A 63 -0.89 -0.76 -12.34
CA GLU A 63 -0.68 0.66 -12.56
C GLU A 63 -1.16 1.43 -11.33
N THR A 64 -0.40 2.47 -10.97
CA THR A 64 -0.71 3.31 -9.81
C THR A 64 -0.56 4.78 -10.16
N ARG A 65 -1.47 5.61 -9.65
CA ARG A 65 -1.31 7.07 -9.59
C ARG A 65 -1.46 7.53 -8.15
N ILE A 66 -0.89 8.68 -7.83
CA ILE A 66 -1.13 9.36 -6.54
C ILE A 66 -1.81 10.68 -6.89
N VAL A 67 -3.04 10.86 -6.43
CA VAL A 67 -3.94 11.91 -6.91
C VAL A 67 -4.48 12.79 -5.78
N ASP A 68 -4.85 14.01 -6.14
CA ASP A 68 -5.65 14.90 -5.29
C ASP A 68 -7.16 14.58 -5.35
N ASP A 69 -7.98 15.34 -4.62
CA ASP A 69 -9.44 15.18 -4.57
C ASP A 69 -10.12 15.43 -5.93
N GLN A 70 -9.42 16.05 -6.88
CA GLN A 70 -9.90 16.36 -8.22
C GLN A 70 -9.34 15.40 -9.29
N MET A 71 -8.69 14.30 -8.89
CA MET A 71 -8.08 13.29 -9.76
C MET A 71 -6.87 13.79 -10.59
N ASN A 72 -6.22 14.88 -10.17
CA ASN A 72 -4.95 15.32 -10.74
C ASN A 72 -3.79 14.61 -10.05
N ASP A 73 -2.73 14.28 -10.79
CA ASP A 73 -1.52 13.71 -10.21
C ASP A 73 -0.82 14.74 -9.32
N VAL A 74 -0.48 14.34 -8.09
CA VAL A 74 0.31 15.19 -7.19
C VAL A 74 1.78 15.18 -7.59
N ALA A 75 2.55 16.19 -7.16
CA ALA A 75 3.98 16.24 -7.44
C ALA A 75 4.73 15.13 -6.67
N PRO A 76 5.89 14.66 -7.16
CA PRO A 76 6.71 13.71 -6.41
C PRO A 76 7.03 14.22 -5.00
N GLY A 77 6.81 13.37 -4.00
CA GLY A 77 6.99 13.68 -2.59
C GLY A 77 5.75 14.27 -1.89
N ASP A 78 4.78 14.81 -2.64
CA ASP A 78 3.53 15.29 -2.09
C ASP A 78 2.60 14.13 -1.72
N VAL A 79 1.69 14.41 -0.78
CA VAL A 79 0.72 13.42 -0.31
C VAL A 79 -0.55 13.49 -1.13
N GLY A 80 -1.01 12.34 -1.61
CA GLY A 80 -2.32 12.17 -2.23
C GLY A 80 -2.87 10.76 -1.99
N GLU A 81 -4.02 10.46 -2.57
CA GLU A 81 -4.59 9.11 -2.54
C GLU A 81 -3.90 8.23 -3.60
N ILE A 82 -3.50 7.01 -3.24
CA ILE A 82 -3.07 6.03 -4.24
C ILE A 82 -4.28 5.40 -4.93
N VAL A 83 -4.31 5.40 -6.25
CA VAL A 83 -5.38 4.76 -7.04
C VAL A 83 -4.80 3.71 -7.97
N TYR A 84 -5.59 2.66 -8.24
CA TYR A 84 -5.11 1.45 -8.91
C TYR A 84 -5.86 1.16 -10.21
N LEU A 85 -5.12 0.61 -11.18
CA LEU A 85 -5.67 0.02 -12.39
C LEU A 85 -4.90 -1.28 -12.69
N GLY A 86 -5.61 -2.32 -13.07
CA GLY A 86 -5.00 -3.59 -13.45
C GLY A 86 -5.92 -4.80 -13.24
N PRO A 87 -5.48 -5.99 -13.68
CA PRO A 87 -6.29 -7.21 -13.63
C PRO A 87 -6.49 -7.75 -12.21
N LEU A 88 -5.75 -7.24 -11.23
CA LEU A 88 -5.88 -7.64 -9.82
C LEU A 88 -6.96 -6.86 -9.07
N VAL A 89 -7.44 -5.75 -9.64
CA VAL A 89 -8.51 -4.92 -9.09
C VAL A 89 -9.84 -5.66 -9.21
N MET A 90 -10.64 -5.62 -8.15
CA MET A 90 -11.96 -6.24 -8.10
C MET A 90 -12.87 -5.70 -9.21
N LYS A 91 -13.95 -6.42 -9.50
CA LYS A 91 -14.94 -5.95 -10.46
C LYS A 91 -15.95 -4.97 -9.85
N GLU A 92 -16.47 -5.32 -8.68
CA GLU A 92 -17.59 -4.62 -8.04
C GLU A 92 -17.74 -5.05 -6.58
N TYR A 93 -18.39 -4.19 -5.79
CA TYR A 93 -18.95 -4.59 -4.52
C TYR A 93 -20.31 -5.27 -4.73
N TRP A 94 -20.49 -6.46 -4.14
CA TRP A 94 -21.70 -7.26 -4.33
C TRP A 94 -22.97 -6.53 -3.89
N HIS A 95 -23.96 -6.44 -4.79
CA HIS A 95 -25.23 -5.72 -4.58
C HIS A 95 -25.08 -4.26 -4.16
N LYS A 96 -23.96 -3.62 -4.52
CA LYS A 96 -23.61 -2.25 -4.14
C LYS A 96 -23.15 -1.43 -5.35
N PRO A 97 -24.05 -1.13 -6.31
CA PRO A 97 -23.69 -0.47 -7.56
C PRO A 97 -23.22 0.97 -7.36
N ASP A 98 -23.80 1.70 -6.41
CA ASP A 98 -23.44 3.10 -6.14
C ASP A 98 -22.05 3.20 -5.49
N GLU A 99 -21.77 2.34 -4.51
CA GLU A 99 -20.44 2.26 -3.90
C GLU A 99 -19.39 1.75 -4.87
N THR A 100 -19.77 0.86 -5.80
CA THR A 100 -18.89 0.44 -6.89
C THR A 100 -18.59 1.62 -7.82
N ALA A 101 -19.60 2.36 -8.26
CA ALA A 101 -19.40 3.51 -9.15
C ALA A 101 -18.49 4.58 -8.51
N GLU A 102 -18.69 4.85 -7.22
CA GLU A 102 -17.85 5.78 -6.46
C GLU A 102 -16.41 5.28 -6.30
N ALA A 103 -16.23 3.99 -5.97
CA ALA A 103 -14.91 3.39 -5.85
C ALA A 103 -14.13 3.38 -7.18
N PHE A 104 -14.81 3.39 -8.33
CA PHE A 104 -14.21 3.44 -9.67
C PHE A 104 -14.27 4.82 -10.34
N ARG A 105 -14.48 5.89 -9.56
CA ARG A 105 -14.53 7.25 -10.10
C ARG A 105 -13.28 7.57 -10.91
N GLY A 106 -13.47 8.24 -12.05
CA GLY A 106 -12.37 8.59 -12.95
C GLY A 106 -11.72 7.39 -13.65
N GLY A 107 -12.32 6.19 -13.58
CA GLY A 107 -11.81 4.98 -14.23
C GLY A 107 -10.68 4.27 -13.48
N TRP A 108 -10.38 4.72 -12.26
CA TRP A 108 -9.38 4.12 -11.38
C TRP A 108 -10.06 3.63 -10.11
N PHE A 109 -9.54 2.56 -9.51
CA PHE A 109 -10.00 2.13 -8.20
C PHE A 109 -9.39 3.00 -7.10
N HIS A 110 -10.24 3.70 -6.37
CA HIS A 110 -9.92 4.54 -5.22
C HIS A 110 -9.69 3.69 -3.97
N SER A 111 -8.46 3.70 -3.45
CA SER A 111 -8.05 2.90 -2.30
C SER A 111 -8.47 3.48 -0.96
N GLY A 112 -8.66 4.80 -0.90
CA GLY A 112 -8.77 5.59 0.33
C GLY A 112 -7.46 5.77 1.11
N ASP A 113 -6.34 5.20 0.67
CA ASP A 113 -5.06 5.27 1.36
C ASP A 113 -4.25 6.50 0.92
N LEU A 114 -3.88 7.34 1.89
CA LEU A 114 -3.04 8.51 1.67
C LEU A 114 -1.56 8.15 1.77
N VAL A 115 -0.84 8.42 0.68
CA VAL A 115 0.57 8.08 0.53
C VAL A 115 1.35 9.23 -0.09
N ARG A 116 2.67 9.17 0.01
CA ARG A 116 3.60 9.94 -0.82
C ARG A 116 4.51 8.98 -1.59
N SER A 117 5.09 9.44 -2.69
CA SER A 117 6.10 8.67 -3.43
C SER A 117 7.28 9.54 -3.87
N ASP A 118 8.49 9.03 -3.65
CA ASP A 118 9.76 9.56 -4.19
C ASP A 118 10.47 8.52 -5.08
N GLY A 119 9.67 7.65 -5.71
CA GLY A 119 10.12 6.43 -6.39
C GLY A 119 9.87 5.17 -5.58
N TYR A 120 9.66 5.32 -4.26
CA TYR A 120 9.13 4.31 -3.36
C TYR A 120 7.90 4.88 -2.65
N ILE A 121 6.91 4.04 -2.38
CA ILE A 121 5.65 4.47 -1.78
C ILE A 121 5.77 4.42 -0.25
N TYR A 122 5.29 5.47 0.41
CA TYR A 122 5.27 5.60 1.87
C TYR A 122 3.88 6.03 2.33
N GLY A 123 3.36 5.37 3.37
CA GLY A 123 2.13 5.81 4.03
C GLY A 123 2.28 7.17 4.68
N ARG A 124 1.16 7.91 4.79
CA ARG A 124 1.11 9.12 5.63
C ARG A 124 1.36 8.76 7.11
N PRO A 125 2.28 9.42 7.82
CA PRO A 125 2.34 9.36 9.28
C PRO A 125 1.07 9.99 9.88
N GLN A 126 0.32 9.25 10.68
CA GLN A 126 -0.75 9.84 11.51
C GLN A 126 -0.13 10.44 12.76
N GLU A 127 -0.43 11.71 13.05
CA GLU A 127 0.00 12.35 14.29
C GLU A 127 -0.49 11.55 15.52
N GLY A 128 0.39 11.34 16.49
CA GLY A 128 0.05 10.76 17.80
C GLY A 128 0.05 9.23 17.89
N HIS A 129 0.45 8.51 16.84
CA HIS A 129 0.55 7.05 16.88
C HIS A 129 1.90 6.55 16.34
N ASP A 130 2.66 5.83 17.17
CA ASP A 130 3.89 5.11 16.77
C ASP A 130 3.61 3.94 15.79
N HIS A 131 2.33 3.69 15.49
CA HIS A 131 1.85 2.60 14.64
C HIS A 131 0.75 3.10 13.69
N LEU A 132 0.98 2.91 12.38
CA LEU A 132 0.03 3.18 11.32
C LEU A 132 -1.12 2.15 11.38
N ARG A 133 -2.37 2.61 11.56
CA ARG A 133 -3.55 1.75 11.39
C ARG A 133 -3.92 1.67 9.91
N TRP A 134 -3.67 0.51 9.32
CA TRP A 134 -4.04 0.21 7.94
C TRP A 134 -5.39 -0.53 7.90
N GLY A 135 -6.29 -0.17 6.98
CA GLY A 135 -7.42 -1.01 6.57
C GLY A 135 -8.67 -1.05 7.47
N GLU A 136 -8.82 -0.20 8.49
CA GLU A 136 -10.02 -0.26 9.38
C GLU A 136 -11.22 0.60 8.93
N HIS A 137 -11.19 1.26 7.76
CA HIS A 137 -12.21 2.28 7.45
C HIS A 137 -13.57 1.75 6.98
N LEU A 138 -13.70 0.46 6.63
CA LEU A 138 -14.94 -0.07 6.03
C LEU A 138 -15.88 -0.82 7.01
N LEU A 139 -15.53 -0.97 8.28
CA LEU A 139 -16.37 -1.67 9.28
C LEU A 139 -17.11 -0.76 10.28
N ARG A 140 -17.02 0.57 10.15
CA ARG A 140 -17.61 1.53 11.10
C ARG A 140 -18.83 2.32 10.61
N ARG A 141 -19.41 1.95 9.47
CA ARG A 141 -20.69 2.52 9.01
C ARG A 141 -21.76 1.43 8.93
N GLY A 142 -22.21 1.02 10.11
CA GLY A 142 -23.40 0.20 10.36
C GLY A 142 -24.14 0.75 11.56
#